data_AF-A0A0J9HMC0-F1
#
_entry.id   AF-A0A0J9HMC0-F1
#
_cell.length_a   1.000
_cell.length_b   1.000
_cell.length_c   1.000
_cell.angle_alpha   90.00
_cell.angle_beta   90.00
_cell.angle_gamma   90.00
#
_symmetry.space_group_name_H-M   'P 1'
#
loop_
_entity.id
_entity.type
_entity.pdbx_description
1 polymer ?
#
loop_
_entity_poly.entity_id
_entity_poly.type
_entity_poly.pdbx_seq_one_letter_code
_entity_poly.pdbx_strand_id
1 'polypeptide(L)'
;MKTPTEILNSAFDTASQSLKTGEFLMLPSEVVEQIEYICRHPQNKAGIRLLLSCLLAKVDKPNLDIRKPFKEIGGEDCYSGRSYDESYVSTFLREYDLQDVCNTTTAFLTPALRTKATPLTLEPQLIGKPPALYEAVIKIFYRIQNGEIAANDILCETIRWLVIIKREK
;
A
#
# COMPACT_ATOMS: atom_id res chain seq x y z
N MET A 1 0.46 -1.76 -21.75
CA MET A 1 0.27 -1.66 -20.29
C MET A 1 1.62 -1.34 -19.67
N LYS A 2 1.65 -0.49 -18.65
CA LYS A 2 2.88 -0.25 -17.88
C LYS A 2 3.20 -1.49 -17.06
N THR A 3 4.48 -1.84 -16.94
CA THR A 3 4.98 -2.85 -16.03
C THR A 3 4.85 -2.37 -14.56
N PRO A 4 4.89 -3.27 -13.57
CA PRO A 4 4.86 -2.87 -12.15
C PRO A 4 5.96 -1.86 -11.77
N THR A 5 7.18 -2.01 -12.31
CA THR A 5 8.27 -1.06 -12.09
C THR A 5 7.94 0.32 -12.67
N GLU A 6 7.42 0.38 -13.91
CA GLU A 6 7.03 1.65 -14.54
C GLU A 6 5.87 2.34 -13.80
N ILE A 7 4.95 1.57 -13.21
CA ILE A 7 3.86 2.08 -12.36
C ILE A 7 4.45 2.76 -11.13
N LEU A 8 5.35 2.09 -10.39
CA LEU A 8 5.99 2.65 -9.20
C LEU A 8 6.80 3.91 -9.52
N ASN A 9 7.60 3.88 -10.58
CA ASN A 9 8.41 5.04 -10.99
C ASN A 9 7.52 6.23 -11.37
N SER A 10 6.44 5.99 -12.12
CA SER A 10 5.47 7.04 -12.48
C SER A 10 4.80 7.64 -11.23
N ALA A 11 4.46 6.80 -10.25
CA ALA A 11 3.85 7.26 -9.01
C ALA A 11 4.83 8.06 -8.15
N PHE A 12 6.11 7.67 -8.13
CA PHE A 12 7.18 8.44 -7.47
C PHE A 12 7.43 9.79 -8.13
N ASP A 13 7.46 9.85 -9.46
CA ASP A 13 7.63 11.11 -10.19
C ASP A 13 6.45 12.06 -9.91
N THR A 14 5.22 11.53 -9.91
CA THR A 14 4.01 12.27 -9.58
C THR A 14 4.06 12.82 -8.14
N ALA A 15 4.42 11.97 -7.18
CA ALA A 15 4.59 12.37 -5.78
C ALA A 15 5.72 13.40 -5.58
N SER A 16 6.82 13.27 -6.32
CA SER A 16 7.94 14.19 -6.23
C SER A 16 7.63 15.55 -6.85
N GLN A 17 6.88 15.55 -7.95
CA GLN A 17 6.47 16.78 -8.63
C GLN A 17 5.47 17.57 -7.79
N SER A 18 4.53 16.89 -7.14
CA SER A 18 3.54 17.56 -6.29
C SER A 18 4.14 18.26 -5.09
N LEU A 19 5.20 17.70 -4.52
CA LEU A 19 5.96 18.34 -3.46
C LEU A 19 6.74 19.58 -3.94
N LYS A 20 7.01 19.71 -5.25
CA LYS A 20 7.65 20.89 -5.83
C LYS A 20 6.64 21.98 -6.16
N THR A 21 5.45 21.61 -6.65
CA THR A 21 4.42 22.57 -7.10
C THR A 21 3.45 22.96 -6.01
N GLY A 22 3.29 22.14 -4.96
CA GLY A 22 2.24 22.30 -3.95
C GLY A 22 0.85 21.84 -4.40
N GLU A 23 0.70 21.48 -5.67
CA GLU A 23 -0.54 20.94 -6.25
C GLU A 23 -0.52 19.42 -6.20
N PHE A 24 -1.59 18.81 -5.69
CA PHE A 24 -1.73 17.36 -5.69
C PHE A 24 -3.14 16.87 -5.96
N LEU A 25 -3.28 15.55 -6.13
CA LEU A 25 -4.53 14.84 -6.35
C LEU A 25 -5.59 15.30 -5.34
N MET A 26 -6.80 15.56 -5.84
CA MET A 26 -7.94 15.92 -5.02
C MET A 26 -8.52 14.67 -4.36
N LEU A 27 -7.89 14.22 -3.28
CA LEU A 27 -8.39 13.15 -2.42
C LEU A 27 -9.22 13.74 -1.27
N PRO A 28 -10.27 13.04 -0.79
CA PRO A 28 -10.97 13.41 0.43
C PRO A 28 -10.00 13.53 1.60
N SER A 29 -10.16 14.54 2.46
CA SER A 29 -9.24 14.81 3.57
C SER A 29 -9.13 13.61 4.50
N GLU A 30 -10.24 12.90 4.76
CA GLU A 30 -10.22 11.72 5.61
C GLU A 30 -9.38 10.58 5.04
N VAL A 31 -9.28 10.47 3.71
CA VAL A 31 -8.43 9.47 3.03
C VAL A 31 -6.97 9.85 3.19
N VAL A 32 -6.64 11.14 3.03
CA VAL A 32 -5.27 11.66 3.21
C VAL A 32 -4.79 11.45 4.65
N GLU A 33 -5.60 11.82 5.64
CA GLU A 33 -5.30 11.64 7.07
C GLU A 33 -5.10 10.15 7.41
N GLN A 34 -5.88 9.27 6.78
CA GLN A 34 -5.77 7.83 7.00
C GLN A 34 -4.48 7.25 6.39
N ILE A 35 -4.06 7.71 5.21
CA ILE A 35 -2.78 7.32 4.60
C ILE A 35 -1.63 7.86 5.44
N GLU A 36 -1.71 9.11 5.89
CA GLU A 36 -0.74 9.71 6.79
C GLU A 36 -0.59 8.87 8.06
N TYR A 37 -1.71 8.52 8.70
CA TYR A 37 -1.72 7.68 9.90
C TYR A 37 -1.00 6.35 9.68
N ILE A 38 -1.25 5.67 8.55
CA ILE A 38 -0.57 4.42 8.19
C ILE A 38 0.94 4.65 8.01
N CYS A 39 1.34 5.68 7.28
CA CYS A 39 2.75 5.97 6.97
C CYS A 39 3.54 6.43 8.20
N ARG A 40 2.94 7.28 9.03
CA ARG A 40 3.55 7.82 10.24
C ARG A 40 3.45 6.88 11.44
N HIS A 41 2.75 5.76 11.34
CA HIS A 41 2.51 4.87 12.48
C HIS A 41 3.83 4.52 13.22
N PRO A 42 3.98 4.84 14.52
CA PRO A 42 5.29 4.83 15.18
C PRO A 42 5.82 3.43 15.49
N GLN A 43 4.93 2.47 15.75
CA GLN A 43 5.31 1.14 16.26
C GLN A 43 5.38 0.05 15.19
N ASN A 44 4.76 0.28 14.03
CA ASN A 44 4.55 -0.77 13.05
C ASN A 44 4.47 -0.16 11.65
N LYS A 45 5.50 -0.41 10.83
CA LYS A 45 5.56 0.05 9.44
C LYS A 45 5.15 -1.04 8.43
N ALA A 46 4.64 -2.19 8.89
CA ALA A 46 4.18 -3.26 8.01
C ALA A 46 2.97 -2.82 7.17
N GLY A 47 2.15 -1.90 7.70
CA GLY A 47 1.02 -1.31 6.98
C GLY A 47 1.43 -0.68 5.64
N ILE A 48 2.62 -0.05 5.59
CA ILE A 48 3.14 0.59 4.36
C ILE A 48 3.40 -0.46 3.28
N ARG A 49 4.12 -1.53 3.61
CA ARG A 49 4.45 -2.58 2.63
C ARG A 49 3.22 -3.37 2.17
N LEU A 50 2.28 -3.62 3.09
CA LEU A 50 0.97 -4.19 2.72
C LEU A 50 0.23 -3.26 1.75
N LEU A 51 0.16 -1.96 2.07
CA LEU A 51 -0.52 -0.96 1.25
C LEU A 51 0.12 -0.85 -0.15
N LEU A 52 1.43 -0.64 -0.24
CA LEU A 52 2.15 -0.50 -1.51
C LEU A 52 1.99 -1.72 -2.43
N SER A 53 2.16 -2.93 -1.89
CA SER A 53 2.10 -4.16 -2.69
C SER A 53 0.69 -4.44 -3.23
N CYS A 54 -0.34 -4.24 -2.41
CA CYS A 54 -1.74 -4.42 -2.84
C CYS A 54 -2.19 -3.35 -3.83
N LEU A 55 -1.78 -2.09 -3.62
CA LEU A 55 -2.07 -1.00 -4.56
C LEU A 55 -1.41 -1.26 -5.91
N LEU A 56 -0.13 -1.63 -5.92
CA LEU A 56 0.59 -1.97 -7.14
C LEU A 56 -0.09 -3.10 -7.91
N ALA A 57 -0.50 -4.16 -7.20
CA ALA A 57 -1.22 -5.28 -7.83
C ALA A 57 -2.54 -4.83 -8.46
N LYS A 58 -3.30 -3.98 -7.77
CA LYS A 58 -4.58 -3.46 -8.27
C LYS A 58 -4.41 -2.53 -9.47
N VAL A 59 -3.33 -1.74 -9.52
CA VAL A 59 -3.02 -0.87 -10.67
C VAL A 59 -2.52 -1.68 -11.86
N ASP A 60 -1.64 -2.67 -11.64
CA ASP A 60 -1.14 -3.57 -12.69
C ASP A 60 -2.27 -4.43 -13.28
N LYS A 61 -3.16 -4.93 -12.43
CA LYS A 61 -4.28 -5.80 -12.82
C LYS A 61 -5.59 -5.32 -12.19
N PRO A 62 -6.35 -4.43 -12.86
CA PRO A 62 -7.57 -3.83 -12.33
C PRO A 62 -8.67 -4.82 -11.92
N ASN A 63 -8.68 -6.02 -12.51
CA ASN A 63 -9.68 -7.06 -12.22
C ASN A 63 -9.45 -7.79 -10.88
N LEU A 64 -8.28 -7.63 -10.25
CA LEU A 64 -8.01 -8.25 -8.96
C LEU A 64 -8.87 -7.61 -7.86
N ASP A 65 -9.37 -8.40 -6.92
CA ASP A 65 -9.95 -7.86 -5.69
C ASP A 65 -8.80 -7.52 -4.75
N ILE A 66 -8.57 -6.22 -4.53
CA ILE A 66 -7.46 -5.72 -3.71
C ILE A 66 -7.44 -6.32 -2.29
N ARG A 67 -8.60 -6.78 -1.80
CA ARG A 67 -8.77 -7.41 -0.48
C ARG A 67 -8.33 -8.88 -0.45
N LYS A 68 -7.93 -9.47 -1.57
CA LYS A 68 -7.53 -10.90 -1.67
C LYS A 68 -6.03 -11.10 -1.98
N PRO A 69 -5.09 -10.56 -1.19
CA PRO A 69 -3.64 -10.63 -1.46
C PRO A 69 -2.99 -11.95 -1.05
N PHE A 70 -3.77 -13.01 -0.81
CA PHE A 70 -3.28 -14.34 -0.45
C PHE A 70 -3.67 -15.35 -1.53
N LYS A 71 -2.68 -15.96 -2.18
CA LYS A 71 -2.92 -16.92 -3.28
C LYS A 71 -3.70 -18.14 -2.80
N GLU A 72 -3.55 -18.48 -1.52
CA GLU A 72 -4.20 -19.57 -0.81
C GLU A 72 -5.73 -19.43 -0.74
N ILE A 73 -6.29 -18.23 -0.95
CA ILE A 73 -7.75 -18.04 -1.05
C ILE A 73 -8.31 -18.83 -2.25
N GLY A 74 -7.56 -18.85 -3.37
CA GLY A 74 -8.02 -19.40 -4.64
C GLY A 74 -9.07 -18.53 -5.33
N GLY A 75 -8.97 -18.42 -6.65
CA GLY A 75 -9.87 -17.60 -7.48
C GLY A 75 -9.12 -16.77 -8.51
N GLU A 76 -9.82 -16.34 -9.57
CA GLU A 76 -9.23 -15.55 -10.66
C GLU A 76 -8.91 -14.10 -10.24
N ASP A 77 -9.59 -13.59 -9.23
CA ASP A 77 -9.41 -12.24 -8.67
C ASP A 77 -8.45 -12.20 -7.46
N CYS A 78 -7.86 -13.35 -7.11
CA CYS A 78 -6.89 -13.47 -6.02
C CYS A 78 -5.46 -13.30 -6.54
N TYR A 79 -4.56 -12.85 -5.67
CA TYR A 79 -3.16 -12.63 -6.02
C TYR A 79 -2.24 -12.83 -4.83
N SER A 80 -0.93 -12.87 -5.07
CA SER A 80 0.08 -12.88 -4.01
C SER A 80 0.62 -11.47 -3.82
N GLY A 81 0.15 -10.75 -2.80
CA GLY A 81 0.71 -9.46 -2.43
C GLY A 81 2.19 -9.58 -2.06
N ARG A 82 2.58 -10.70 -1.43
CA ARG A 82 3.99 -11.03 -1.14
C ARG A 82 4.84 -11.04 -2.41
N SER A 83 4.35 -11.63 -3.50
CA SER A 83 5.10 -11.68 -4.75
C SER A 83 5.31 -10.29 -5.35
N TYR A 84 4.31 -9.40 -5.30
CA TYR A 84 4.49 -8.00 -5.72
C TYR A 84 5.49 -7.27 -4.83
N ASP A 85 5.42 -7.51 -3.53
CA ASP A 85 6.27 -6.86 -2.54
C ASP A 85 7.74 -7.27 -2.71
N GLU A 86 8.01 -8.57 -2.79
CA GLU A 86 9.36 -9.12 -2.94
C GLU A 86 9.98 -8.83 -4.32
N SER A 87 9.17 -8.85 -5.39
CA SER A 87 9.66 -8.67 -6.77
C SER A 87 9.86 -7.21 -7.15
N TYR A 88 9.02 -6.29 -6.65
CA TYR A 88 8.98 -4.91 -7.13
C TYR A 88 9.14 -3.89 -6.00
N VAL A 89 8.31 -3.96 -4.95
CA VAL A 89 8.29 -2.93 -3.89
C VAL A 89 9.62 -2.88 -3.13
N SER A 90 10.20 -4.03 -2.77
CA SER A 90 11.53 -4.10 -2.12
C SER A 90 12.60 -3.34 -2.90
N THR A 91 12.64 -3.57 -4.21
CA THR A 91 13.63 -2.97 -5.11
C THR A 91 13.39 -1.47 -5.24
N PHE A 92 12.14 -1.06 -5.48
CA PHE A 92 11.74 0.33 -5.54
C PHE A 92 12.12 1.11 -4.27
N LEU A 93 11.81 0.57 -3.09
CA LEU A 93 12.16 1.21 -1.82
C LEU A 93 13.68 1.37 -1.67
N ARG A 94 14.49 0.45 -2.22
CA ARG A 94 15.95 0.56 -2.23
C ARG A 94 16.44 1.65 -3.19
N GLU A 95 15.92 1.64 -4.41
CA GLU A 95 16.37 2.53 -5.50
C GLU A 95 16.11 4.01 -5.17
N TYR A 96 14.98 4.30 -4.52
CA TYR A 96 14.65 5.65 -4.06
C TYR A 96 15.03 5.92 -2.60
N ASP A 97 15.76 4.99 -1.98
CA ASP A 97 16.30 5.10 -0.62
C ASP A 97 15.18 5.36 0.43
N LEU A 98 14.00 4.77 0.26
CA LEU A 98 12.84 4.88 1.16
C LEU A 98 12.78 3.75 2.22
N GLN A 99 13.84 2.98 2.37
CA GLN A 99 13.85 1.80 3.26
C GLN A 99 13.83 2.18 4.73
N ASP A 100 14.41 3.31 5.09
CA ASP A 100 14.53 3.81 6.46
C ASP A 100 13.19 4.34 7.03
N VAL A 101 12.21 4.60 6.16
CA VAL A 101 10.84 4.99 6.54
C VAL A 101 9.86 3.80 6.52
N CYS A 102 10.32 2.61 6.11
CA CYS A 102 9.52 1.39 5.97
C CYS A 102 10.11 0.22 6.78
N ASN A 103 9.37 -0.91 6.83
CA ASN A 103 9.95 -2.17 7.31
C ASN A 103 10.92 -2.75 6.27
N THR A 104 12.05 -3.29 6.73
CA THR A 104 13.03 -3.98 5.86
C THR A 104 12.48 -5.27 5.27
N THR A 105 11.63 -5.98 6.01
CA THR A 105 11.00 -7.23 5.60
C THR A 105 9.57 -7.03 5.13
N THR A 106 9.11 -7.95 4.29
CA THR A 106 7.74 -7.95 3.78
C THR A 106 6.70 -8.05 4.90
N ALA A 107 5.58 -7.33 4.75
CA ALA A 107 4.46 -7.41 5.69
C ALA A 107 3.85 -8.82 5.74
N PHE A 108 3.90 -9.56 4.63
CA PHE A 108 3.28 -10.88 4.50
C PHE A 108 3.96 -11.98 5.32
N LEU A 109 5.14 -11.73 5.88
CA LEU A 109 5.80 -12.66 6.81
C LEU A 109 5.45 -12.40 8.27
N THR A 110 4.70 -11.33 8.58
CA THR A 110 4.27 -11.04 9.94
C THR A 110 3.23 -12.06 10.43
N PRO A 111 3.13 -12.33 11.75
CA PRO A 111 2.12 -13.24 12.30
C PRO A 111 0.68 -12.88 11.91
N ALA A 112 0.39 -11.61 11.64
CA ALA A 112 -0.93 -11.14 11.24
C ALA A 112 -1.35 -11.66 9.86
N LEU A 113 -0.40 -11.87 8.94
CA LEU A 113 -0.66 -12.11 7.52
C LEU A 113 -0.12 -13.46 7.02
N ARG A 114 0.95 -14.00 7.61
CA ARG A 114 1.71 -15.15 7.04
C ARG A 114 0.93 -16.46 6.86
N THR A 115 -0.16 -16.64 7.60
CA THR A 115 -1.00 -17.86 7.53
C THR A 115 -2.40 -17.57 7.02
N LYS A 116 -2.65 -16.38 6.46
CA LYS A 116 -3.99 -16.00 6.01
C LYS A 116 -4.31 -16.66 4.67
N ALA A 117 -5.52 -17.20 4.60
CA ALA A 117 -6.10 -17.80 3.40
C ALA A 117 -7.55 -17.32 3.19
N THR A 118 -7.89 -16.15 3.74
CA THR A 118 -9.21 -15.52 3.62
C THR A 118 -9.06 -14.08 3.15
N PRO A 119 -10.07 -13.51 2.46
CA PRO A 119 -10.10 -12.10 2.13
C PRO A 119 -9.92 -11.21 3.37
N LEU A 120 -9.31 -10.05 3.18
CA LEU A 120 -9.23 -9.00 4.17
C LEU A 120 -10.61 -8.33 4.33
N THR A 121 -11.17 -8.40 5.53
CA THR A 121 -12.49 -7.86 5.85
C THR A 121 -12.40 -6.78 6.93
N LEU A 122 -13.41 -5.91 7.00
CA LEU A 122 -13.50 -4.86 8.04
C LEU A 122 -13.73 -5.43 9.45
N GLU A 123 -14.02 -6.72 9.57
CA GLU A 123 -14.16 -7.39 10.87
C GLU A 123 -12.78 -7.66 11.47
N PRO A 124 -12.66 -7.66 12.82
CA PRO A 124 -11.38 -7.87 13.50
C PRO A 124 -10.91 -9.32 13.34
N GLN A 125 -10.28 -9.61 12.20
CA GLN A 125 -9.69 -10.93 11.92
C GLN A 125 -8.16 -10.91 12.00
N LEU A 126 -7.54 -9.74 12.07
CA LEU A 126 -6.09 -9.60 12.10
C LEU A 126 -5.58 -9.52 13.54
N ILE A 127 -4.68 -10.44 13.90
CA ILE A 127 -4.02 -10.52 15.22
C ILE A 127 -2.91 -9.44 15.35
N GLY A 128 -2.70 -8.64 14.32
CA GLY A 128 -1.67 -7.61 14.29
C GLY A 128 -1.94 -6.44 15.24
N LYS A 129 -0.88 -5.91 15.85
CA LYS A 129 -0.97 -4.74 16.74
C LYS A 129 -0.35 -3.48 16.10
N PRO A 130 -0.97 -2.30 16.29
CA PRO A 130 -2.34 -2.13 16.81
C PRO A 130 -3.39 -2.51 15.74
N PRO A 131 -4.58 -3.02 16.14
CA PRO A 131 -5.65 -3.36 15.20
C PRO A 131 -6.05 -2.19 14.29
N ALA A 132 -6.07 -0.97 14.85
CA ALA A 132 -6.41 0.27 14.14
C ALA A 132 -5.55 0.52 12.88
N LEU A 133 -4.27 0.11 12.88
CA LEU A 133 -3.41 0.23 11.70
C LEU A 133 -3.94 -0.62 10.54
N TYR A 134 -4.29 -1.87 10.82
CA TYR A 134 -4.77 -2.78 9.79
C TYR A 134 -6.20 -2.45 9.36
N GLU A 135 -7.04 -2.02 10.29
CA GLU A 135 -8.36 -1.47 9.95
C GLU A 135 -8.26 -0.27 9.00
N ALA A 136 -7.29 0.62 9.23
CA ALA A 136 -7.03 1.74 8.33
C ALA A 136 -6.62 1.26 6.92
N VAL A 137 -5.73 0.28 6.80
CA VAL A 137 -5.38 -0.28 5.49
C VAL A 137 -6.60 -0.92 4.79
N ILE A 138 -7.39 -1.70 5.53
CA ILE A 138 -8.53 -2.42 4.97
C ILE A 138 -9.65 -1.48 4.55
N LYS A 139 -9.94 -0.41 5.32
CA LYS A 139 -10.90 0.62 4.94
C LYS A 139 -10.55 1.26 3.59
N ILE A 140 -9.26 1.54 3.34
CA ILE A 140 -8.79 2.02 2.03
C ILE A 140 -9.08 0.98 0.94
N PHE A 141 -8.77 -0.29 1.18
CA PHE A 141 -9.05 -1.36 0.22
C PHE A 141 -10.52 -1.50 -0.13
N TYR A 142 -11.43 -1.32 0.83
CA TYR A 142 -12.87 -1.33 0.57
C TYR A 142 -13.30 -0.14 -0.31
N ARG A 143 -12.83 1.08 0.00
CA ARG A 143 -13.12 2.25 -0.83
C ARG A 143 -12.63 2.07 -2.27
N ILE A 144 -11.43 1.50 -2.45
CA ILE A 144 -10.89 1.18 -3.78
C ILE A 144 -11.75 0.13 -4.49
N GLN A 145 -12.10 -0.96 -3.79
CA GLN A 145 -12.85 -2.05 -4.38
C GLN A 145 -14.28 -1.64 -4.76
N ASN A 146 -14.88 -0.72 -4.02
CA ASN A 146 -16.18 -0.12 -4.30
C ASN A 146 -16.13 0.95 -5.42
N GLY A 147 -14.95 1.32 -5.90
CA GLY A 147 -14.77 2.35 -6.93
C GLY A 147 -14.89 3.79 -6.41
N GLU A 148 -14.83 4.00 -5.10
CA GLU A 148 -14.93 5.34 -4.49
C GLU A 148 -13.64 6.16 -4.69
N ILE A 149 -12.50 5.48 -4.74
CA ILE A 149 -11.17 6.09 -4.94
C ILE A 149 -10.31 5.19 -5.86
N ALA A 150 -9.45 5.80 -6.68
CA ALA A 150 -8.60 5.04 -7.58
C ALA A 150 -7.34 4.50 -6.86
N ALA A 151 -6.98 3.24 -7.10
CA ALA A 151 -5.79 2.64 -6.50
C ALA A 151 -4.49 3.39 -6.86
N ASN A 152 -4.41 3.94 -8.07
CA ASN A 152 -3.26 4.72 -8.51
C ASN A 152 -3.09 6.02 -7.69
N ASP A 153 -4.19 6.68 -7.35
CA ASP A 153 -4.14 7.92 -6.59
C ASP A 153 -3.65 7.67 -5.16
N ILE A 154 -4.12 6.58 -4.55
CA ILE A 154 -3.67 6.15 -3.23
C ILE A 154 -2.20 5.69 -3.27
N LEU A 155 -1.75 5.06 -4.36
CA LEU A 155 -0.35 4.71 -4.54
C LEU A 155 0.55 5.95 -4.59
N CYS A 156 0.17 6.95 -5.39
CA CYS A 156 0.85 8.24 -5.47
C CYS A 156 0.87 8.95 -4.10
N GLU A 157 -0.26 9.03 -3.40
CA GLU A 157 -0.34 9.70 -2.09
C GLU A 157 0.46 8.96 -1.01
N THR A 158 0.45 7.62 -1.03
CA THR A 158 1.27 6.82 -0.11
C THR A 158 2.75 7.12 -0.34
N ILE A 159 3.22 7.10 -1.59
CA ILE A 159 4.62 7.42 -1.92
C ILE A 159 4.95 8.87 -1.54
N ARG A 160 4.03 9.82 -1.74
CA ARG A 160 4.20 11.22 -1.34
C ARG A 160 4.50 11.33 0.16
N TRP A 161 3.74 10.63 1.00
CA TRP A 161 4.00 10.59 2.44
C TRP A 161 5.35 9.98 2.80
N LEU A 162 5.79 8.93 2.10
CA LEU A 162 7.13 8.37 2.34
C LEU A 162 8.23 9.38 2.03
N VAL A 163 8.09 10.14 0.93
CA VAL A 163 9.05 11.19 0.57
C VAL A 163 9.02 12.34 1.57
N ILE A 164 7.84 12.75 2.05
CA ILE A 164 7.71 13.76 3.12
C ILE A 164 8.43 13.32 4.38
N ILE A 165 8.10 12.13 4.91
CA ILE A 165 8.68 11.61 6.15
C ILE A 165 10.20 11.48 6.03
N LYS A 166 10.70 11.10 4.85
CA LYS A 166 12.14 11.04 4.60
C LYS A 166 12.82 12.40 4.67
N ARG A 167 12.18 13.47 4.15
CA ARG A 167 12.74 14.84 4.18
C ARG A 167 12.72 15.49 5.56
N GLU A 168 11.91 14.96 6.48
CA GLU A 168 11.82 15.45 7.87
C GLU A 168 12.92 14.89 8.79
N LYS A 169 13.63 13.87 8.34
CA LYS A 169 14.80 13.31 9.03
C LYS A 169 16.07 14.04 8.65
#